data_AF-A0A3T0D3R1-F1
#
_entry.id   AF-A0A3T0D3R1-F1
#
_cell.length_a   1.000
_cell.length_b   1.000
_cell.length_c   1.000
_cell.angle_alpha   90.00
_cell.angle_beta   90.00
_cell.angle_gamma   90.00
#
_symmetry.space_group_name_H-M   'P 1'
#
loop_
_entity.id
_entity.type
_entity.pdbx_description
1 polymer ?
#
loop_
_entity_poly.entity_id
_entity_poly.type
_entity_poly.pdbx_seq_one_letter_code
_entity_poly.pdbx_strand_id
1 'polypeptide(L)'
;MKSTMKRILAIIVCISFILTFLPISSVSFAKPRYDVWKDKIKVYDVDKKIKTAEAEYEGYKYIATLDKDTNEIKLKVKPIKNKKFDKSLDTSIPEERNFSVKVEYFDGENLKAKLIDEKTKEEYNIGDSDTVTAQFVIDISIALGLAEILTAILLAIGKIIVLFGEKYVEASEVIENVKNRNYDYYKAAIKNGILYIGPAIDYSEAYMRVYNWLDVFCKYKIKAKNLADSVAKNYITFGGYVYGPEIHGSMPNYFYHYHIYMNKDTKIPAHIFYLLY
;
A
#
# COMPACT_ATOMS: atom_id res chain seq x y z
N MET A 1 1.13 -22.31 -45.42
CA MET A 1 0.24 -22.67 -44.28
C MET A 1 -1.13 -22.02 -44.48
N LYS A 2 -2.26 -22.71 -44.25
CA LYS A 2 -3.62 -22.23 -44.58
C LYS A 2 -4.51 -22.17 -43.32
N SER A 3 -5.44 -21.21 -43.28
CA SER A 3 -6.47 -20.93 -42.25
C SER A 3 -6.10 -21.16 -40.77
N THR A 4 -6.04 -22.40 -40.28
CA THR A 4 -5.90 -22.77 -38.86
C THR A 4 -4.73 -22.07 -38.17
N MET A 5 -3.57 -22.00 -38.82
CA MET A 5 -2.38 -21.34 -38.26
C MET A 5 -2.55 -19.82 -38.10
N LYS A 6 -3.35 -19.19 -38.98
CA LYS A 6 -3.73 -17.77 -38.83
C LYS A 6 -4.73 -17.56 -37.69
N ARG A 7 -5.63 -18.52 -37.43
CA ARG A 7 -6.51 -18.49 -36.24
C ARG A 7 -5.70 -18.64 -34.94
N ILE A 8 -4.72 -19.55 -34.89
CA ILE A 8 -3.84 -19.69 -33.72
C ILE A 8 -3.04 -18.41 -33.47
N LEU A 9 -2.43 -17.83 -34.50
CA LEU A 9 -1.73 -16.54 -34.38
C LEU A 9 -2.67 -15.40 -33.95
N ALA A 10 -3.89 -15.32 -34.50
CA ALA A 10 -4.88 -14.32 -34.08
C ALA A 10 -5.32 -14.52 -32.62
N ILE A 11 -5.51 -15.76 -32.16
CA ILE A 11 -5.84 -16.08 -30.77
C ILE A 11 -4.67 -15.72 -29.84
N ILE A 12 -3.42 -16.01 -30.23
CA ILE A 12 -2.23 -15.61 -29.46
C ILE A 12 -2.15 -14.08 -29.37
N VAL A 13 -2.30 -13.35 -30.49
CA VAL A 13 -2.30 -11.88 -30.49
C VAL A 13 -3.45 -11.29 -29.67
N CYS A 14 -4.65 -11.87 -29.73
CA CYS A 14 -5.77 -11.47 -28.88
C CYS A 14 -5.52 -11.76 -27.40
N ILE A 15 -4.90 -12.89 -27.04
CA ILE A 15 -4.53 -13.21 -25.65
C ILE A 15 -3.43 -12.26 -25.16
N SER A 16 -2.44 -11.92 -26.00
CA SER A 16 -1.47 -10.87 -25.70
C SER A 16 -2.14 -9.51 -25.49
N PHE A 17 -3.14 -9.16 -26.29
CA PHE A 17 -3.91 -7.92 -26.11
C PHE A 17 -4.76 -7.92 -24.83
N ILE A 18 -5.37 -9.06 -24.48
CA ILE A 18 -6.12 -9.23 -23.23
C ILE A 18 -5.19 -9.16 -22.00
N LEU A 19 -3.95 -9.67 -22.12
CA LEU A 19 -2.92 -9.50 -21.10
C LEU A 19 -2.43 -8.04 -20.97
N THR A 20 -2.55 -7.22 -22.01
CA THR A 20 -2.36 -5.76 -21.93
C THR A 20 -3.61 -4.98 -21.49
N PHE A 21 -4.74 -5.65 -21.23
CA PHE A 21 -5.94 -5.02 -20.65
C PHE A 21 -6.00 -5.09 -19.11
N LEU A 22 -4.92 -5.56 -18.46
CA LEU A 22 -4.64 -5.14 -17.09
C LEU A 22 -4.04 -3.72 -17.11
N PRO A 23 -4.54 -2.76 -16.31
CA PRO A 23 -4.04 -1.38 -16.28
C PRO A 23 -2.68 -1.29 -15.56
N ILE A 24 -1.63 -1.77 -16.23
CA ILE A 24 -0.21 -1.57 -15.88
C ILE A 24 0.46 -0.64 -16.91
N SER A 25 -0.35 0.09 -17.69
CA SER A 25 0.07 1.20 -18.53
C SER A 25 0.54 2.38 -17.68
N SER A 26 1.85 2.46 -17.50
CA SER A 26 2.62 3.64 -17.06
C SER A 26 2.08 4.46 -15.86
N VAL A 27 1.76 3.76 -14.76
CA VAL A 27 1.65 4.44 -13.46
C VAL A 27 3.06 4.66 -12.88
N SER A 28 3.50 5.92 -12.86
CA SER A 28 4.87 6.31 -12.51
C SER A 28 4.95 6.78 -11.05
N PHE A 29 4.92 5.81 -10.14
CA PHE A 29 4.83 6.04 -8.71
C PHE A 29 6.02 6.84 -8.14
N ALA A 30 5.74 7.67 -7.14
CA ALA A 30 6.78 8.27 -6.32
C ALA A 30 7.40 7.21 -5.41
N LYS A 31 8.72 7.00 -5.52
CA LYS A 31 9.49 6.14 -4.61
C LYS A 31 9.90 6.92 -3.36
N PRO A 32 9.49 6.52 -2.14
CA PRO A 32 9.92 7.18 -0.92
C PRO A 32 11.40 6.91 -0.64
N ARG A 33 12.15 7.98 -0.41
CA ARG A 33 13.49 7.88 0.19
C ARG A 33 13.40 7.76 1.72
N TYR A 34 12.64 6.78 2.22
CA TYR A 34 12.27 6.68 3.64
C TYR A 34 13.49 6.64 4.57
N ASP A 35 14.55 5.93 4.21
CA ASP A 35 15.79 5.90 5.00
C ASP A 35 16.51 7.26 5.12
N VAL A 36 16.22 8.21 4.23
CA VAL A 36 16.71 9.60 4.31
C VAL A 36 15.85 10.45 5.24
N TRP A 37 14.64 9.99 5.58
CA TRP A 37 13.59 10.77 6.24
C TRP A 37 13.13 10.22 7.60
N LYS A 38 13.26 8.92 7.86
CA LYS A 38 12.78 8.24 9.08
C LYS A 38 13.25 8.92 10.38
N ASP A 39 14.53 9.30 10.45
CA ASP A 39 15.13 9.94 11.64
C ASP A 39 14.85 11.46 11.72
N LYS A 40 14.18 12.02 10.70
CA LYS A 40 13.77 13.42 10.60
C LYS A 40 12.26 13.63 10.80
N ILE A 41 11.46 12.56 10.70
CA ILE A 41 10.01 12.59 10.89
C ILE A 41 9.70 12.32 12.36
N LYS A 42 8.98 13.24 13.00
CA LYS A 42 8.46 13.05 14.36
C LYS A 42 7.05 12.52 14.30
N VAL A 43 6.87 11.25 14.66
CA VAL A 43 5.55 10.59 14.75
C VAL A 43 5.08 10.60 16.20
N TYR A 44 3.82 10.97 16.43
CA TYR A 44 3.19 10.90 17.75
C TYR A 44 1.66 10.80 17.63
N ASP A 45 1.03 10.19 18.62
CA ASP A 45 -0.42 10.31 18.80
C ASP A 45 -0.74 11.65 19.48
N VAL A 46 -1.68 12.39 18.90
CA VAL A 46 -2.28 13.58 19.54
C VAL A 46 -3.33 13.15 20.55
N ASP A 47 -4.13 12.15 20.17
CA ASP A 47 -5.12 11.50 21.01
C ASP A 47 -5.41 10.07 20.50
N LYS A 48 -6.46 9.43 21.03
CA LYS A 48 -6.83 8.06 20.64
C LYS A 48 -7.21 7.92 19.16
N LYS A 49 -7.74 8.99 18.53
CA LYS A 49 -8.20 9.05 17.13
C LYS A 49 -7.15 9.62 16.20
N ILE A 50 -6.43 10.67 16.60
CA ILE A 50 -5.52 11.41 15.69
C ILE A 50 -4.06 10.99 15.89
N LYS A 51 -3.44 10.41 14.85
CA LYS A 51 -1.99 10.20 14.76
C LYS A 51 -1.38 11.28 13.86
N THR A 52 -0.29 11.89 14.29
CA THR A 52 0.39 12.98 13.57
C THR A 52 1.82 12.59 13.20
N ALA A 53 2.29 13.06 12.05
CA ALA A 53 3.70 13.05 11.69
C ALA A 53 4.13 14.42 11.17
N GLU A 54 5.26 14.91 11.68
CA GLU A 54 5.84 16.21 11.33
C GLU A 54 7.23 16.05 10.70
N ALA A 55 7.54 16.84 9.67
CA ALA A 55 8.87 16.94 9.05
C ALA A 55 9.21 18.39 8.66
N GLU A 56 10.49 18.70 8.49
CA GLU A 56 10.98 20.03 8.08
C GLU A 56 11.95 19.92 6.90
N TYR A 57 11.75 20.72 5.85
CA TYR A 57 12.53 20.73 4.61
C TYR A 57 12.35 22.06 3.87
N GLU A 58 13.37 22.51 3.14
CA GLU A 58 13.38 23.76 2.34
C GLU A 58 12.73 25.01 2.96
N GLY A 59 12.75 25.12 4.30
CA GLY A 59 12.15 26.25 5.01
C GLY A 59 10.65 26.11 5.30
N TYR A 60 10.06 24.96 5.02
CA TYR A 60 8.69 24.59 5.37
C TYR A 60 8.66 23.53 6.47
N LYS A 61 7.62 23.61 7.31
CA LYS A 61 7.20 22.51 8.18
C LYS A 61 5.94 21.86 7.61
N TYR A 62 6.03 20.55 7.44
CA TYR A 62 4.97 19.67 6.95
C TYR A 62 4.39 18.91 8.14
N ILE A 63 3.07 18.90 8.28
CA ILE A 63 2.35 18.27 9.39
C ILE A 63 1.19 17.49 8.77
N ALA A 64 1.28 16.16 8.74
CA ALA A 64 0.14 15.34 8.33
C ALA A 64 -0.54 14.68 9.53
N THR A 65 -1.87 14.62 9.46
CA THR A 65 -2.72 13.99 10.47
C THR A 65 -3.52 12.87 9.82
N LEU A 66 -3.44 11.68 10.41
CA LEU A 66 -4.29 10.54 10.12
C LEU A 66 -5.37 10.46 11.21
N ASP A 67 -6.63 10.54 10.80
CA ASP A 67 -7.77 10.15 11.62
C ASP A 67 -7.94 8.62 11.53
N LYS A 68 -7.84 7.91 12.66
CA LYS A 68 -7.92 6.45 12.73
C LYS A 68 -9.35 5.91 12.58
N ASP A 69 -10.37 6.70 12.87
CA ASP A 69 -11.77 6.30 12.74
C ASP A 69 -12.20 6.37 11.26
N THR A 70 -11.98 7.51 10.62
CA THR A 70 -12.38 7.76 9.22
C THR A 70 -11.35 7.26 8.21
N ASN A 71 -10.09 7.13 8.64
CA ASN A 71 -8.94 6.87 7.78
C ASN A 71 -8.77 7.98 6.71
N GLU A 72 -9.16 9.22 7.05
CA GLU A 72 -8.82 10.44 6.32
C GLU A 72 -7.39 10.89 6.65
N ILE A 73 -6.71 11.44 5.65
CA ILE A 73 -5.40 12.08 5.82
C ILE A 73 -5.53 13.54 5.40
N LYS A 74 -5.01 14.44 6.24
CA LYS A 74 -4.82 15.86 5.92
C LYS A 74 -3.35 16.22 6.02
N LEU A 75 -2.92 17.20 5.24
CA LEU A 75 -1.59 17.78 5.28
C LEU A 75 -1.67 19.30 5.46
N LYS A 76 -0.98 19.82 6.46
CA LYS A 76 -0.75 21.26 6.67
C LYS A 76 0.71 21.58 6.33
N VAL A 77 0.90 22.66 5.58
CA VAL A 77 2.21 23.17 5.16
C VAL A 77 2.33 24.61 5.64
N LYS A 78 3.39 24.94 6.37
CA LYS A 78 3.63 26.31 6.88
C LYS A 78 5.10 26.71 6.78
N PRO A 79 5.42 27.98 6.51
CA PRO A 79 6.79 28.47 6.49
C PRO A 79 7.41 28.46 7.90
N ILE A 80 8.69 28.12 7.98
CA ILE A 80 9.52 28.22 9.18
C ILE A 80 10.03 29.66 9.26
N LYS A 81 9.59 30.41 10.27
CA LYS A 81 9.77 31.87 10.42
C LYS A 81 11.21 32.42 10.32
N ASN A 82 12.24 31.56 10.31
CA ASN A 82 13.65 31.94 10.43
C ASN A 82 14.51 31.67 9.20
N LYS A 83 14.02 30.97 8.14
CA LYS A 83 14.77 30.94 6.86
C LYS A 83 14.47 32.22 6.07
N LYS A 84 15.51 32.99 5.77
CA LYS A 84 15.45 33.97 4.66
C LYS A 84 15.34 33.17 3.37
N PHE A 85 14.20 33.24 2.69
CA PHE A 85 14.11 32.84 1.29
C PHE A 85 15.05 33.74 0.46
N ASP A 86 15.75 33.15 -0.49
CA ASP A 86 16.66 33.91 -1.35
C ASP A 86 15.83 34.73 -2.35
N LYS A 87 16.09 36.03 -2.44
CA LYS A 87 15.15 37.02 -3.00
C LYS A 87 15.14 37.09 -4.53
N SER A 88 15.64 36.06 -5.20
CA SER A 88 15.73 35.99 -6.67
C SER A 88 14.50 35.37 -7.34
N LEU A 89 13.67 34.63 -6.60
CA LEU A 89 12.36 34.16 -7.06
C LEU A 89 11.27 34.39 -6.00
N ASP A 90 10.10 34.82 -6.50
CA ASP A 90 8.85 35.14 -5.82
C ASP A 90 8.85 36.27 -4.76
N THR A 91 7.75 37.02 -4.72
CA THR A 91 7.48 38.15 -3.82
C THR A 91 6.34 37.87 -2.84
N SER A 92 5.71 36.70 -2.93
CA SER A 92 4.72 36.23 -1.97
C SER A 92 5.37 35.44 -0.82
N ILE A 93 5.05 35.81 0.42
CA ILE A 93 5.34 34.93 1.56
C ILE A 93 4.36 33.76 1.45
N PRO A 94 4.82 32.51 1.34
CA PRO A 94 3.92 31.37 1.14
C PRO A 94 3.03 31.18 2.38
N GLU A 95 1.74 31.42 2.21
CA GLU A 95 0.72 31.28 3.27
C GLU A 95 0.69 29.86 3.86
N GLU A 96 0.15 29.72 5.08
CA GLU A 96 -0.18 28.39 5.61
C GLU A 96 -1.26 27.73 4.72
N ARG A 97 -0.92 26.60 4.12
CA ARG A 97 -1.77 25.82 3.22
C ARG A 97 -2.25 24.56 3.93
N ASN A 98 -3.50 24.18 3.67
CA ASN A 98 -4.12 22.96 4.20
C ASN A 98 -4.64 22.15 3.02
N PHE A 99 -4.38 20.85 3.02
CA PHE A 99 -4.74 19.94 1.94
C PHE A 99 -5.45 18.71 2.50
N SER A 100 -6.50 18.25 1.80
CA SER A 100 -7.00 16.88 1.92
C SER A 100 -6.12 15.97 1.06
N VAL A 101 -5.77 14.77 1.56
CA VAL A 101 -4.93 13.81 0.84
C VAL A 101 -5.74 12.54 0.54
N LYS A 102 -6.02 12.32 -0.75
CA LYS A 102 -6.60 11.07 -1.26
C LYS A 102 -5.47 10.13 -1.69
N VAL A 103 -5.26 9.04 -0.97
CA VAL A 103 -4.33 7.98 -1.37
C VAL A 103 -5.07 7.02 -2.30
N GLU A 104 -4.59 6.87 -3.54
CA GLU A 104 -5.20 5.99 -4.56
C GLU A 104 -4.51 4.62 -4.60
N TYR A 105 -3.18 4.62 -4.44
CA TYR A 105 -2.36 3.43 -4.27
C TYR A 105 -1.18 3.75 -3.35
N PHE A 106 -0.88 2.88 -2.40
CA PHE A 106 0.29 2.99 -1.54
C PHE A 106 0.69 1.61 -1.03
N ASP A 107 1.88 1.14 -1.37
CA ASP A 107 2.31 -0.22 -1.03
C ASP A 107 3.53 -0.30 -0.09
N GLY A 108 3.97 0.83 0.47
CA GLY A 108 5.19 0.90 1.27
C GLY A 108 6.45 1.30 0.48
N GLU A 109 6.44 1.20 -0.85
CA GLU A 109 7.57 1.57 -1.74
C GLU A 109 7.16 2.47 -2.91
N ASN A 110 5.87 2.61 -3.17
CA ASN A 110 5.31 3.27 -4.33
C ASN A 110 4.02 4.00 -3.89
N LEU A 111 3.95 5.32 -4.09
CA LEU A 111 2.76 6.12 -3.83
C LEU A 111 2.17 6.70 -5.10
N LYS A 112 0.85 6.55 -5.25
CA LYS A 112 -0.01 7.40 -6.06
C LYS A 112 -1.08 8.03 -5.17
N ALA A 113 -1.11 9.36 -5.13
CA ALA A 113 -2.00 10.11 -4.28
C ALA A 113 -2.30 11.49 -4.87
N LYS A 114 -3.38 12.10 -4.40
CA LYS A 114 -3.84 13.42 -4.83
C LYS A 114 -4.01 14.32 -3.61
N LEU A 115 -3.31 15.45 -3.58
CA LEU A 115 -3.61 16.54 -2.64
C LEU A 115 -4.70 17.40 -3.24
N ILE A 116 -5.57 17.95 -2.39
CA ILE A 116 -6.59 18.93 -2.78
C ILE A 116 -6.49 20.10 -1.80
N ASP A 117 -6.14 21.29 -2.30
CA ASP A 117 -6.03 22.49 -1.48
C ASP A 117 -7.41 22.86 -0.90
N GLU A 118 -7.52 22.98 0.42
CA GLU A 118 -8.80 23.23 1.09
C GLU A 118 -9.34 24.65 0.83
N LYS A 119 -8.51 25.60 0.40
CA LYS A 119 -8.85 27.00 0.08
C LYS A 119 -9.16 27.17 -1.41
N THR A 120 -8.30 26.71 -2.32
CA THR A 120 -8.46 26.92 -3.78
C THR A 120 -9.18 25.80 -4.50
N LYS A 121 -9.27 24.60 -3.90
CA LYS A 121 -9.80 23.36 -4.51
C LYS A 121 -8.98 22.82 -5.69
N GLU A 122 -7.78 23.33 -5.91
CA GLU A 122 -6.83 22.82 -6.90
C GLU A 122 -6.37 21.40 -6.50
N GLU A 123 -6.29 20.49 -7.49
CA GLU A 123 -5.87 19.10 -7.29
C GLU A 123 -4.42 18.89 -7.79
N TYR A 124 -3.60 18.22 -6.98
CA TYR A 124 -2.18 18.01 -7.20
C TYR A 124 -1.85 16.51 -7.16
N ASN A 125 -1.46 15.93 -8.29
CA ASN A 125 -1.17 14.49 -8.38
C ASN A 125 0.30 14.18 -7.99
N ILE A 126 0.48 13.15 -7.17
CA ILE A 126 1.75 12.46 -6.91
C ILE A 126 1.64 11.06 -7.52
N GLY A 127 2.69 10.58 -8.21
CA GLY A 127 2.75 9.22 -8.72
C GLY A 127 2.20 9.01 -10.13
N ASP A 128 2.06 10.10 -10.90
CA ASP A 128 1.85 10.09 -12.35
C ASP A 128 2.92 10.98 -13.02
N SER A 129 3.61 10.47 -14.05
CA SER A 129 4.58 11.26 -14.84
C SER A 129 4.28 11.28 -16.35
N ASP A 130 3.27 10.54 -16.81
CA ASP A 130 2.93 10.42 -18.23
C ASP A 130 2.06 11.60 -18.70
N THR A 131 2.74 12.74 -18.83
CA THR A 131 2.49 13.82 -19.81
C THR A 131 1.05 14.10 -20.27
N VAL A 132 0.50 15.26 -19.87
CA VAL A 132 -0.01 16.28 -20.81
C VAL A 132 0.18 17.67 -20.16
N THR A 133 0.65 18.64 -20.97
CA THR A 133 0.84 20.09 -20.72
C THR A 133 0.50 20.69 -19.35
N ALA A 134 1.46 21.40 -18.75
CA ALA A 134 1.19 22.32 -17.65
C ALA A 134 0.20 23.44 -18.05
N GLN A 135 -0.92 23.53 -17.33
CA GLN A 135 -1.82 24.70 -17.33
C GLN A 135 -2.00 25.33 -15.93
N PHE A 136 -1.31 24.81 -14.91
CA PHE A 136 -1.28 25.41 -13.57
C PHE A 136 0.14 25.81 -13.21
N VAL A 137 0.33 27.10 -12.92
CA VAL A 137 1.59 27.66 -12.41
C VAL A 137 1.67 27.36 -10.92
N ILE A 138 1.95 26.10 -10.62
CA ILE A 138 2.30 25.64 -9.28
C ILE A 138 3.76 26.04 -9.05
N ASP A 139 4.08 26.64 -7.89
CA ASP A 139 5.47 26.83 -7.50
C ASP A 139 6.16 25.46 -7.35
N ILE A 140 6.99 25.14 -8.35
CA ILE A 140 7.70 23.88 -8.50
C ILE A 140 8.57 23.58 -7.26
N SER A 141 9.04 24.64 -6.58
CA SER A 141 9.84 24.60 -5.36
C SER A 141 9.13 23.84 -4.23
N ILE A 142 7.80 24.01 -4.11
CA ILE A 142 7.01 23.35 -3.05
C ILE A 142 6.58 21.95 -3.49
N ALA A 143 6.19 21.78 -4.76
CA ALA A 143 5.58 20.55 -5.28
C ALA A 143 6.51 19.32 -5.21
N LEU A 144 7.79 19.47 -5.57
CA LEU A 144 8.74 18.35 -5.55
C LEU A 144 9.10 17.91 -4.12
N GLY A 145 9.29 18.85 -3.20
CA GLY A 145 9.50 18.55 -1.78
C GLY A 145 8.27 17.92 -1.12
N LEU A 146 7.07 18.38 -1.48
CA LEU A 146 5.81 17.82 -1.01
C LEU A 146 5.67 16.33 -1.29
N ALA A 147 6.00 15.88 -2.50
CA ALA A 147 5.80 14.49 -2.91
C ALA A 147 6.63 13.51 -2.07
N GLU A 148 7.93 13.74 -1.94
CA GLU A 148 8.81 12.87 -1.14
C GLU A 148 8.43 12.88 0.34
N ILE A 149 8.16 14.06 0.90
CA ILE A 149 7.89 14.21 2.32
C ILE A 149 6.52 13.65 2.67
N LEU A 150 5.48 13.91 1.88
CA LEU A 150 4.17 13.30 2.10
C LEU A 150 4.27 11.77 1.99
N THR A 151 5.08 11.22 1.09
CA THR A 151 5.27 9.75 1.02
C THR A 151 5.99 9.21 2.25
N ALA A 152 7.09 9.84 2.69
CA ALA A 152 7.83 9.40 3.86
C ALA A 152 7.03 9.59 5.16
N ILE A 153 6.24 10.67 5.25
CA ILE A 153 5.27 10.90 6.32
C ILE A 153 4.16 9.83 6.28
N LEU A 154 3.60 9.51 5.12
CA LEU A 154 2.60 8.45 4.96
C LEU A 154 3.13 7.08 5.39
N LEU A 155 4.42 6.79 5.24
CA LEU A 155 5.03 5.57 5.84
C LEU A 155 5.07 5.63 7.38
N ALA A 156 5.28 6.82 7.95
CA ALA A 156 5.50 7.01 9.39
C ALA A 156 4.18 7.09 10.20
N ILE A 157 3.17 7.81 9.70
CA ILE A 157 1.79 7.73 10.24
C ILE A 157 1.08 6.45 9.78
N GLY A 158 1.18 6.13 8.49
CA GLY A 158 0.35 5.15 7.81
C GLY A 158 0.77 3.71 8.09
N LYS A 159 0.10 3.16 9.09
CA LYS A 159 0.04 1.72 9.33
C LYS A 159 -1.12 0.99 8.63
N ILE A 160 -1.55 1.12 7.36
CA ILE A 160 -1.82 2.34 6.56
C ILE A 160 -1.54 2.22 5.06
N ILE A 161 -1.34 1.02 4.51
CA ILE A 161 -1.15 0.82 3.06
C ILE A 161 -2.50 0.71 2.32
N VAL A 162 -2.52 1.03 1.02
CA VAL A 162 -3.69 0.99 0.14
C VAL A 162 -3.36 0.17 -1.10
N LEU A 163 -3.90 -1.04 -1.20
CA LEU A 163 -3.66 -1.97 -2.30
C LEU A 163 -4.98 -2.23 -3.05
N PHE A 164 -4.98 -2.09 -4.38
CA PHE A 164 -6.16 -2.28 -5.24
C PHE A 164 -7.38 -1.42 -4.82
N GLY A 165 -7.13 -0.23 -4.24
CA GLY A 165 -8.16 0.67 -3.70
C GLY A 165 -8.67 0.31 -2.30
N GLU A 166 -8.22 -0.80 -1.72
CA GLU A 166 -8.61 -1.26 -0.38
C GLU A 166 -7.55 -0.87 0.67
N LYS A 167 -7.99 -0.45 1.87
CA LYS A 167 -7.09 -0.09 2.99
C LYS A 167 -6.67 -1.34 3.77
N TYR A 168 -5.36 -1.51 4.02
CA TYR A 168 -4.80 -2.60 4.83
C TYR A 168 -4.02 -2.01 6.02
N VAL A 169 -4.34 -2.48 7.22
CA VAL A 169 -3.80 -1.98 8.49
C VAL A 169 -2.75 -2.96 9.03
N GLU A 170 -1.64 -2.45 9.57
CA GLU A 170 -0.55 -3.26 10.15
C GLU A 170 -1.14 -4.20 11.20
N ALA A 171 -0.80 -5.48 11.09
CA ALA A 171 -1.42 -6.53 11.87
C ALA A 171 -1.35 -6.26 13.38
N SER A 172 -0.26 -5.67 13.87
CA SER A 172 -0.05 -5.30 15.28
C SER A 172 -1.14 -4.38 15.86
N GLU A 173 -1.70 -3.46 15.06
CA GLU A 173 -2.71 -2.49 15.49
C GLU A 173 -4.13 -3.08 15.51
N VAL A 174 -4.42 -3.97 14.56
CA VAL A 174 -5.79 -4.50 14.35
C VAL A 174 -5.99 -5.92 14.89
N ILE A 175 -4.98 -6.54 15.48
CA ILE A 175 -5.09 -7.95 15.86
C ILE A 175 -6.18 -8.22 16.91
N GLU A 176 -6.39 -7.31 17.86
CA GLU A 176 -7.50 -7.41 18.83
C GLU A 176 -8.87 -7.17 18.16
N ASN A 177 -8.93 -6.32 17.13
CA ASN A 177 -10.15 -6.15 16.33
C ASN A 177 -10.47 -7.41 15.50
N VAL A 178 -9.45 -8.10 14.99
CA VAL A 178 -9.59 -9.39 14.27
C VAL A 178 -10.05 -10.51 15.22
N LYS A 179 -9.48 -10.60 16.43
CA LYS A 179 -9.92 -11.54 17.48
C LYS A 179 -11.41 -11.36 17.84
N ASN A 180 -11.86 -10.11 17.97
CA ASN A 180 -13.21 -9.79 18.46
C ASN A 180 -14.30 -9.74 17.36
N ARG A 181 -13.95 -9.87 16.07
CA ARG A 181 -14.91 -9.89 14.95
C ARG A 181 -15.29 -11.30 14.50
N ASN A 182 -16.47 -11.43 13.88
CA ASN A 182 -17.06 -12.71 13.47
C ASN A 182 -16.61 -13.22 12.08
N TYR A 183 -15.51 -12.70 11.52
CA TYR A 183 -14.98 -13.13 10.23
C TYR A 183 -13.79 -14.09 10.39
N ASP A 184 -13.80 -15.18 9.63
CA ASP A 184 -12.72 -16.19 9.63
C ASP A 184 -11.52 -15.81 8.76
N TYR A 185 -11.72 -14.98 7.73
CA TYR A 185 -10.74 -14.68 6.68
C TYR A 185 -10.69 -13.18 6.40
N TYR A 186 -9.49 -12.69 6.11
CA TYR A 186 -9.21 -11.31 5.74
C TYR A 186 -8.16 -11.28 4.62
N LYS A 187 -8.19 -10.25 3.79
CA LYS A 187 -7.11 -9.98 2.82
C LYS A 187 -5.82 -9.69 3.59
N ALA A 188 -4.67 -10.08 3.05
CA ALA A 188 -3.37 -9.76 3.64
C ALA A 188 -2.36 -9.33 2.57
N ALA A 189 -1.27 -8.72 3.01
CA ALA A 189 -0.06 -8.51 2.22
C ALA A 189 1.16 -8.33 3.15
N ILE A 190 2.30 -8.94 2.80
CA ILE A 190 3.60 -8.50 3.33
C ILE A 190 4.10 -7.31 2.51
N LYS A 191 4.51 -6.23 3.18
CA LYS A 191 5.29 -5.12 2.58
C LYS A 191 6.40 -4.68 3.52
N ASN A 192 7.61 -4.51 2.99
CA ASN A 192 8.83 -4.14 3.73
C ASN A 192 9.10 -5.01 4.98
N GLY A 193 8.74 -6.31 4.93
CA GLY A 193 8.85 -7.25 6.05
C GLY A 193 7.75 -7.15 7.12
N ILE A 194 6.79 -6.23 6.94
CA ILE A 194 5.66 -5.97 7.84
C ILE A 194 4.39 -6.61 7.25
N LEU A 195 3.59 -7.25 8.10
CA LEU A 195 2.29 -7.80 7.69
C LEU A 195 1.16 -6.77 7.86
N TYR A 196 0.36 -6.60 6.81
CA TYR A 196 -0.86 -5.78 6.82
C TYR A 196 -2.10 -6.65 6.55
N ILE A 197 -3.18 -6.38 7.29
CA ILE A 197 -4.49 -7.05 7.22
C ILE A 197 -5.50 -6.06 6.64
N GLY A 198 -6.15 -6.47 5.55
CA GLY A 198 -7.16 -5.69 4.83
C GLY A 198 -8.60 -6.07 5.18
N PRO A 199 -9.55 -5.81 4.27
CA PRO A 199 -10.96 -6.17 4.45
C PRO A 199 -11.19 -7.64 4.80
N ALA A 200 -12.23 -7.90 5.57
CA ALA A 200 -12.75 -9.25 5.80
C ALA A 200 -13.35 -9.82 4.50
N ILE A 201 -13.20 -11.13 4.30
CA ILE A 201 -13.63 -11.86 3.10
C ILE A 201 -14.28 -13.19 3.47
N ASP A 202 -15.00 -13.79 2.52
CA ASP A 202 -15.50 -15.16 2.68
C ASP A 202 -14.44 -16.22 2.32
N TYR A 203 -14.80 -17.48 2.47
CA TYR A 203 -13.93 -18.61 2.14
C TYR A 203 -13.64 -18.75 0.64
N SER A 204 -14.57 -18.34 -0.23
CA SER A 204 -14.44 -18.43 -1.69
C SER A 204 -13.41 -17.41 -2.19
N GLU A 205 -13.51 -16.16 -1.75
CA GLU A 205 -12.50 -15.13 -2.07
C GLU A 205 -11.15 -15.46 -1.42
N ALA A 206 -11.12 -16.00 -0.19
CA ALA A 206 -9.89 -16.45 0.45
C ALA A 206 -9.20 -17.58 -0.36
N TYR A 207 -9.97 -18.58 -0.82
CA TYR A 207 -9.49 -19.65 -1.70
C TYR A 207 -8.95 -19.09 -3.02
N MET A 208 -9.70 -18.21 -3.67
CA MET A 208 -9.31 -17.61 -4.94
C MET A 208 -8.08 -16.70 -4.81
N ARG A 209 -7.89 -15.99 -3.69
CA ARG A 209 -6.67 -15.22 -3.41
C ARG A 209 -5.45 -16.13 -3.33
N VAL A 210 -5.48 -17.16 -2.49
CA VAL A 210 -4.35 -18.09 -2.31
C VAL A 210 -4.05 -18.86 -3.60
N TYR A 211 -5.08 -19.27 -4.35
CA TYR A 211 -4.92 -19.91 -5.66
C TYR A 211 -4.26 -18.99 -6.70
N ASN A 212 -4.57 -17.68 -6.68
CA ASN A 212 -3.88 -16.64 -7.47
C ASN A 212 -2.63 -16.08 -6.76
N TRP A 213 -2.06 -16.83 -5.83
CA TRP A 213 -0.78 -16.58 -5.15
C TRP A 213 -0.73 -15.31 -4.28
N LEU A 214 -1.88 -14.81 -3.82
CA LEU A 214 -2.00 -13.66 -2.90
C LEU A 214 -2.17 -14.11 -1.45
N ASP A 215 -1.60 -13.34 -0.52
CA ASP A 215 -1.67 -13.61 0.93
C ASP A 215 -3.10 -13.50 1.48
N VAL A 216 -3.38 -14.30 2.52
CA VAL A 216 -4.62 -14.29 3.31
C VAL A 216 -4.30 -14.38 4.80
N PHE A 217 -5.05 -13.65 5.62
CA PHE A 217 -5.02 -13.78 7.08
C PHE A 217 -6.25 -14.56 7.56
N CYS A 218 -6.02 -15.70 8.22
CA CYS A 218 -7.05 -16.50 8.86
C CYS A 218 -7.13 -16.20 10.35
N LYS A 219 -8.35 -16.11 10.89
CA LYS A 219 -8.56 -15.86 12.32
C LYS A 219 -8.08 -17.02 13.20
N TYR A 220 -8.09 -18.27 12.72
CA TYR A 220 -7.70 -19.47 13.48
C TYR A 220 -6.71 -20.36 12.69
N LYS A 221 -5.78 -21.02 13.39
CA LYS A 221 -4.85 -22.01 12.82
C LYS A 221 -5.53 -23.09 11.96
N ILE A 222 -6.67 -23.60 12.41
CA ILE A 222 -7.42 -24.65 11.69
C ILE A 222 -8.03 -24.12 10.38
N LYS A 223 -8.46 -22.85 10.33
CA LYS A 223 -8.98 -22.23 9.10
C LYS A 223 -7.86 -22.06 8.08
N ALA A 224 -6.67 -21.63 8.52
CA ALA A 224 -5.48 -21.55 7.67
C ALA A 224 -5.06 -22.92 7.11
N LYS A 225 -5.01 -23.96 7.95
CA LYS A 225 -4.63 -25.31 7.49
C LYS A 225 -5.66 -25.88 6.51
N ASN A 226 -6.96 -25.74 6.78
CA ASN A 226 -8.02 -26.22 5.90
C ASN A 226 -8.05 -25.49 4.56
N LEU A 227 -7.76 -24.17 4.55
CA LEU A 227 -7.62 -23.37 3.33
C LEU A 227 -6.38 -23.83 2.53
N ALA A 228 -5.24 -23.99 3.20
CA ALA A 228 -4.00 -24.47 2.59
C ALA A 228 -4.18 -25.85 1.94
N ASP A 229 -4.77 -26.81 2.67
CA ASP A 229 -5.02 -28.18 2.19
C ASP A 229 -6.03 -28.21 1.03
N SER A 230 -6.97 -27.27 1.01
CA SER A 230 -7.97 -27.20 -0.06
C SER A 230 -7.38 -26.63 -1.35
N VAL A 231 -6.51 -25.62 -1.27
CA VAL A 231 -5.82 -25.10 -2.46
C VAL A 231 -4.69 -26.03 -2.92
N ALA A 232 -3.98 -26.71 -2.00
CA ALA A 232 -2.92 -27.67 -2.35
C ALA A 232 -3.41 -28.85 -3.21
N LYS A 233 -4.68 -29.28 -3.06
CA LYS A 233 -5.30 -30.35 -3.86
C LYS A 233 -5.25 -30.09 -5.37
N ASN A 234 -5.27 -28.84 -5.81
CA ASN A 234 -5.17 -28.49 -7.24
C ASN A 234 -3.81 -28.86 -7.86
N TYR A 235 -2.79 -29.09 -7.02
CA TYR A 235 -1.44 -29.42 -7.44
C TYR A 235 -1.04 -30.86 -7.07
N ILE A 236 -1.96 -31.69 -6.55
CA ILE A 236 -1.65 -33.06 -6.10
C ILE A 236 -1.12 -33.95 -7.23
N THR A 237 -1.55 -33.71 -8.48
CA THR A 237 -1.04 -34.37 -9.69
C THR A 237 0.43 -34.06 -10.00
N PHE A 238 0.99 -33.01 -9.40
CA PHE A 238 2.40 -32.62 -9.49
C PHE A 238 3.17 -32.93 -8.19
N GLY A 239 2.54 -33.63 -7.24
CA GLY A 239 3.11 -33.91 -5.92
C GLY A 239 3.01 -32.72 -4.94
N GLY A 240 2.05 -31.82 -5.13
CA GLY A 240 1.86 -30.65 -4.28
C GLY A 240 1.37 -30.98 -2.86
N TYR A 241 1.82 -30.17 -1.89
CA TYR A 241 1.57 -30.37 -0.45
C TYR A 241 1.56 -29.04 0.31
N VAL A 242 1.11 -29.07 1.56
CA VAL A 242 1.19 -27.94 2.50
C VAL A 242 2.44 -28.07 3.37
N TYR A 243 3.22 -27.00 3.46
CA TYR A 243 4.38 -26.90 4.33
C TYR A 243 4.13 -25.93 5.50
N GLY A 244 4.82 -26.19 6.61
CA GLY A 244 4.71 -25.41 7.84
C GLY A 244 3.86 -26.09 8.95
N PRO A 245 3.45 -25.32 9.98
CA PRO A 245 3.48 -23.86 9.98
C PRO A 245 4.90 -23.32 10.12
N GLU A 246 5.24 -22.37 9.24
CA GLU A 246 6.50 -21.63 9.32
C GLU A 246 6.32 -20.39 10.21
N ILE A 247 7.43 -19.93 10.80
CA ILE A 247 7.55 -18.57 11.32
C ILE A 247 8.49 -17.81 10.38
N HIS A 248 8.17 -16.55 10.11
CA HIS A 248 9.11 -15.60 9.54
C HIS A 248 9.56 -14.70 10.70
N GLY A 249 10.84 -14.31 10.77
CA GLY A 249 11.36 -13.37 11.76
C GLY A 249 11.04 -13.64 13.25
N SER A 250 10.85 -12.57 14.02
CA SER A 250 10.73 -12.56 15.48
C SER A 250 9.76 -11.48 15.98
N MET A 251 8.83 -11.83 16.89
CA MET A 251 7.75 -10.97 17.42
C MET A 251 8.20 -9.53 17.79
N PRO A 252 7.31 -8.52 17.65
CA PRO A 252 5.86 -8.62 17.49
C PRO A 252 5.34 -8.70 16.03
N ASN A 253 6.18 -8.47 15.02
CA ASN A 253 5.71 -8.19 13.65
C ASN A 253 5.30 -9.42 12.82
N TYR A 254 5.26 -10.61 13.41
CA TYR A 254 5.25 -11.87 12.65
C TYR A 254 4.24 -12.88 13.14
N PHE A 255 3.64 -13.57 12.17
CA PHE A 255 2.54 -14.50 12.34
C PHE A 255 2.90 -15.86 11.75
N TYR A 256 2.48 -16.91 12.42
CA TYR A 256 2.63 -18.27 11.90
C TYR A 256 1.79 -18.39 10.62
N HIS A 257 2.30 -19.11 9.64
CA HIS A 257 1.64 -19.25 8.35
C HIS A 257 1.91 -20.62 7.73
N TYR A 258 1.05 -21.03 6.82
CA TYR A 258 1.31 -22.14 5.93
C TYR A 258 1.71 -21.62 4.55
N HIS A 259 2.51 -22.41 3.85
CA HIS A 259 2.74 -22.28 2.42
C HIS A 259 2.26 -23.53 1.68
N ILE A 260 1.99 -23.36 0.40
CA ILE A 260 1.68 -24.46 -0.51
C ILE A 260 2.88 -24.65 -1.43
N TYR A 261 3.26 -25.90 -1.65
CA TYR A 261 4.19 -26.30 -2.68
C TYR A 261 3.38 -26.93 -3.82
N MET A 262 3.61 -26.49 -5.07
CA MET A 262 3.00 -27.12 -6.25
C MET A 262 3.62 -28.49 -6.53
N ASN A 263 4.91 -28.62 -6.23
CA ASN A 263 5.74 -29.81 -6.30
C ASN A 263 6.94 -29.59 -5.36
N LYS A 264 7.79 -30.61 -5.17
CA LYS A 264 8.95 -30.57 -4.27
C LYS A 264 9.91 -29.38 -4.46
N ASP A 265 9.98 -28.80 -5.66
CA ASP A 265 10.92 -27.73 -6.01
C ASP A 265 10.25 -26.34 -6.13
N THR A 266 8.91 -26.27 -6.06
CA THR A 266 8.13 -25.06 -6.41
C THR A 266 7.22 -24.61 -5.26
N LYS A 267 7.68 -23.63 -4.47
CA LYS A 267 6.90 -22.96 -3.41
C LYS A 267 5.98 -21.89 -4.03
N ILE A 268 4.70 -21.87 -3.66
CA ILE A 268 3.78 -20.76 -3.98
C ILE A 268 4.08 -19.59 -3.05
N PRO A 269 4.22 -18.35 -3.54
CA PRO A 269 4.63 -17.20 -2.72
C PRO A 269 3.55 -16.73 -1.74
N ALA A 270 2.28 -17.17 -1.88
CA ALA A 270 1.22 -16.87 -0.93
C ALA A 270 1.52 -17.42 0.47
N HIS A 271 1.36 -16.56 1.47
CA HIS A 271 1.39 -16.90 2.88
C HIS A 271 -0.05 -16.99 3.42
N ILE A 272 -0.34 -18.05 4.18
CA ILE A 272 -1.65 -18.29 4.78
C ILE A 272 -1.52 -18.12 6.28
N PHE A 273 -1.54 -16.86 6.73
CA PHE A 273 -1.27 -16.45 8.10
C PHE A 273 -2.38 -16.85 9.08
N TYR A 274 -2.02 -17.01 10.35
CA TYR A 274 -2.98 -17.19 11.41
C TYR A 274 -2.54 -16.66 12.78
N LEU A 275 -3.53 -16.45 13.65
CA LEU A 275 -3.35 -16.18 15.07
C LEU A 275 -3.05 -17.45 15.87
N LEU A 276 -2.00 -17.38 16.71
CA LEU A 276 -1.79 -18.35 17.79
C LEU A 276 -2.83 -18.13 18.89
N TYR A 277 -3.81 -19.03 18.94
CA TYR A 277 -4.58 -19.42 20.14
C TYR A 277 -5.28 -20.76 19.86
#